data_AF-A0AA38IT33-F1
#
_entry.id   AF-A0AA38IT33-F1
#
_cell.length_a   1.000
_cell.length_b   1.000
_cell.length_c   1.000
_cell.angle_alpha   90.00
_cell.angle_beta   90.00
_cell.angle_gamma   90.00
#
_symmetry.space_group_name_H-M   'P 1'
#
loop_
_entity.id
_entity.type
_entity.pdbx_description
1 polymer ?
#
loop_
_entity_poly.entity_id
_entity_poly.type
_entity_poly.pdbx_seq_one_letter_code
_entity_poly.pdbx_strand_id
1 'polypeptide(L)'
;MLLVVADFVGMSEASACKIITEVTQAIASLRPRLVSMPSTPEQITQTQISFYRIASFPKIIGAIDCSHVDIESPGGENAEYYRCRKGWFSWNVQIICDSDRRILDIVARWPGSTHDQTIFNNSAVKRKFVSGQFGDAVLLGDSGYAATDYLMTPVLNPQTPQEMLYESHIRIRNPIECYEIWKRRFFTSSLDACKCRLI
;
A
#
# COMPACT_ATOMS: atom_id res chain seq x y z
N MET A 1 -10.26 -8.83 20.77
CA MET A 1 -11.53 -8.77 19.99
C MET A 1 -11.96 -10.14 19.46
N LEU A 2 -11.03 -11.00 19.00
CA LEU A 2 -11.33 -12.40 18.61
C LEU A 2 -12.03 -13.20 19.72
N LEU A 3 -11.57 -13.07 20.97
CA LEU A 3 -12.23 -13.65 22.16
C LEU A 3 -13.68 -13.19 22.33
N VAL A 4 -13.97 -11.90 22.12
CA VAL A 4 -15.33 -11.34 22.30
C VAL A 4 -16.30 -11.88 21.24
N VAL A 5 -15.83 -12.05 20.00
CA VAL A 5 -16.64 -12.62 18.90
C VAL A 5 -16.82 -14.13 19.09
N ALA A 6 -15.76 -14.82 19.51
CA ALA A 6 -15.80 -16.25 19.80
C ALA A 6 -16.77 -16.55 20.98
N ASP A 7 -16.70 -15.76 22.06
CA ASP A 7 -17.61 -15.86 23.21
C ASP A 7 -19.06 -15.54 22.82
N PHE A 8 -19.28 -14.55 21.95
CA PHE A 8 -20.63 -14.19 21.49
C PHE A 8 -21.27 -15.27 20.61
N VAL A 9 -20.47 -15.99 19.82
CA VAL A 9 -20.93 -17.05 18.91
C VAL A 9 -20.86 -18.44 19.55
N GLY A 10 -20.33 -18.56 20.78
CA GLY A 10 -20.15 -19.83 21.49
C GLY A 10 -19.08 -20.74 20.85
N MET A 11 -18.03 -20.15 20.31
CA MET A 11 -16.98 -20.81 19.54
C MET A 11 -15.64 -20.78 20.30
N SER A 12 -14.81 -21.82 20.14
CA SER A 12 -13.44 -21.78 20.66
C SER A 12 -12.55 -20.85 19.85
N GLU A 13 -11.57 -20.23 20.51
CA GLU A 13 -10.56 -19.35 19.88
C GLU A 13 -9.86 -20.05 18.70
N ALA A 14 -9.51 -21.32 18.84
CA ALA A 14 -8.89 -22.12 17.79
C ALA A 14 -9.79 -22.26 16.54
N SER A 15 -11.09 -22.41 16.72
CA SER A 15 -12.04 -22.50 15.61
C SER A 15 -12.21 -21.15 14.91
N ALA A 16 -12.29 -20.07 15.68
CA ALA A 16 -12.36 -18.71 15.14
C ALA A 16 -11.11 -18.37 14.33
N CYS A 17 -9.93 -18.72 14.86
CA CYS A 17 -8.65 -18.65 14.18
C CYS A 17 -8.63 -19.37 12.82
N LYS A 18 -9.10 -20.63 12.80
CA LYS A 18 -9.16 -21.44 11.60
C LYS A 18 -10.08 -20.80 10.54
N ILE A 19 -11.26 -20.37 10.95
CA ILE A 19 -12.22 -19.69 10.05
C ILE A 19 -11.61 -18.41 9.48
N ILE A 20 -10.97 -17.58 10.30
CA ILE A 20 -10.30 -16.36 9.82
C ILE A 20 -9.23 -16.70 8.80
N THR A 21 -8.43 -17.74 9.05
CA THR A 21 -7.38 -18.16 8.11
C THR A 21 -7.97 -18.64 6.79
N GLU A 22 -9.00 -19.48 6.82
CA GLU A 22 -9.68 -19.99 5.62
C GLU A 22 -10.31 -18.85 4.81
N VAL A 23 -11.04 -17.94 5.47
CA VAL A 23 -11.67 -16.79 4.82
C VAL A 23 -10.61 -15.84 4.24
N THR A 24 -9.53 -15.58 4.98
CA THR A 24 -8.44 -14.71 4.51
C THR A 24 -7.75 -15.31 3.29
N GLN A 25 -7.49 -16.62 3.29
CA GLN A 25 -6.92 -17.32 2.14
C GLN A 25 -7.85 -17.29 0.93
N ALA A 26 -9.15 -17.50 1.14
CA ALA A 26 -10.16 -17.41 0.08
C ALA A 26 -10.20 -15.99 -0.54
N ILE A 27 -10.18 -14.94 0.28
CA ILE A 27 -10.11 -13.55 -0.20
C ILE A 27 -8.79 -13.30 -0.93
N ALA A 28 -7.65 -13.75 -0.38
CA ALA A 28 -6.34 -13.58 -0.98
C ALA A 28 -6.24 -14.29 -2.35
N SER A 29 -6.96 -15.40 -2.55
CA SER A 29 -7.03 -16.10 -3.84
C SER A 29 -7.65 -15.27 -4.96
N LEU A 30 -8.46 -14.26 -4.63
CA LEU A 30 -9.07 -13.33 -5.59
C LEU A 30 -8.09 -12.24 -6.05
N ARG A 31 -6.96 -12.06 -5.36
CA ARG A 31 -5.96 -11.00 -5.65
C ARG A 31 -5.59 -10.92 -7.13
N PRO A 32 -5.22 -12.01 -7.85
CA PRO A 32 -4.80 -11.91 -9.25
C PRO A 32 -5.88 -11.37 -10.19
N ARG A 33 -7.16 -11.43 -9.79
CA ARG A 33 -8.30 -10.93 -10.57
C ARG A 33 -8.67 -9.48 -10.23
N LEU A 34 -8.39 -9.04 -9.00
CA LEU A 34 -8.84 -7.75 -8.48
C LEU A 34 -7.73 -6.70 -8.38
N VAL A 35 -6.47 -7.15 -8.23
CA VAL A 35 -5.31 -6.30 -8.02
C VAL A 35 -4.36 -6.48 -9.18
N SER A 36 -4.40 -5.52 -10.11
CA SER A 36 -3.52 -5.50 -11.27
C SER A 36 -3.26 -4.08 -11.72
N MET A 37 -1.99 -3.76 -11.95
CA MET A 37 -1.58 -2.56 -12.69
C MET A 37 -2.17 -2.59 -14.11
N PRO A 38 -2.52 -1.42 -14.70
CA PRO A 38 -2.96 -1.34 -16.09
C PRO A 38 -1.88 -1.91 -17.01
N SER A 39 -2.26 -2.83 -17.90
CA SER A 39 -1.31 -3.59 -18.74
C SER A 39 -1.41 -3.28 -20.23
N THR A 40 -2.56 -2.75 -20.67
CA THR A 40 -2.80 -2.35 -22.06
C THR A 40 -2.65 -0.84 -22.22
N PRO A 41 -2.24 -0.35 -23.41
CA PRO A 41 -2.18 1.09 -23.68
C PRO A 41 -3.49 1.82 -23.36
N GLU A 42 -4.63 1.19 -23.67
CA GLU A 42 -5.96 1.75 -23.42
C GLU A 42 -6.23 1.91 -21.93
N GLN A 43 -5.89 0.90 -21.11
CA GLN A 43 -6.04 0.98 -19.65
C GLN A 43 -5.11 2.03 -19.04
N ILE A 44 -3.87 2.12 -19.55
CA ILE A 44 -2.90 3.14 -19.11
C ILE A 44 -3.47 4.52 -19.39
N THR A 45 -3.88 4.80 -20.63
CA THR A 45 -4.47 6.08 -21.03
C THR A 45 -5.73 6.40 -20.21
N GLN A 46 -6.60 5.42 -19.99
CA GLN A 46 -7.80 5.61 -19.18
C GLN A 46 -7.47 6.00 -17.74
N THR A 47 -6.47 5.35 -17.15
CA THR A 47 -6.00 5.67 -15.79
C THR A 47 -5.42 7.08 -15.74
N GLN A 48 -4.59 7.45 -16.71
CA GLN A 48 -4.02 8.80 -16.83
C GLN A 48 -5.12 9.88 -16.93
N ILE A 49 -6.17 9.63 -17.73
CA ILE A 49 -7.31 10.54 -17.84
C ILE A 49 -8.03 10.68 -16.49
N SER A 50 -8.24 9.58 -15.77
CA SER A 50 -8.92 9.62 -14.46
C SER A 50 -8.13 10.43 -13.44
N PHE A 51 -6.81 10.26 -13.37
CA PHE A 51 -5.95 11.09 -12.53
C PHE A 51 -5.93 12.56 -12.96
N TYR A 52 -5.85 12.81 -14.27
CA TYR A 52 -5.84 14.15 -14.82
C TYR A 52 -7.13 14.92 -14.48
N ARG A 53 -8.29 14.26 -14.46
CA ARG A 53 -9.56 14.89 -14.07
C ARG A 53 -9.61 15.36 -12.62
N ILE A 54 -8.85 14.73 -11.72
CA ILE A 54 -8.87 15.06 -10.28
C ILE A 54 -7.98 16.26 -9.99
N ALA A 55 -6.79 16.31 -10.57
CA ALA A 55 -5.76 17.28 -10.17
C ALA A 55 -5.00 17.92 -11.34
N SER A 56 -5.45 17.70 -12.58
CA SER A 56 -4.83 18.22 -13.80
C SER A 56 -3.37 17.80 -13.99
N PHE A 57 -2.98 16.68 -13.38
CA PHE A 57 -1.61 16.16 -13.49
C PHE A 57 -1.53 15.05 -14.54
N PRO A 58 -0.72 15.22 -15.60
CA PRO A 58 -0.70 14.29 -16.70
C PRO A 58 0.11 13.02 -16.36
N LYS A 59 -0.14 11.94 -17.12
CA LYS A 59 0.66 10.70 -17.15
C LYS A 59 0.68 9.85 -15.87
N ILE A 60 -0.03 10.23 -14.81
CA ILE A 60 -0.10 9.43 -13.58
C ILE A 60 -0.92 8.16 -13.79
N ILE A 61 -0.36 7.01 -13.41
CA ILE A 61 -1.07 5.71 -13.47
C ILE A 61 -1.28 5.06 -12.11
N GLY A 62 -0.83 5.72 -11.06
CA GLY A 62 -1.01 5.25 -9.69
C GLY A 62 -0.32 6.18 -8.71
N ALA A 63 -0.81 6.18 -7.49
CA ALA A 63 -0.08 6.75 -6.38
C ALA A 63 0.37 5.64 -5.44
N ILE A 64 1.65 5.71 -5.05
CA ILE A 64 2.36 4.72 -4.26
C ILE A 64 2.58 5.27 -2.85
N ASP A 65 2.28 4.46 -1.87
CA ASP A 65 2.53 4.78 -0.47
C ASP A 65 2.89 3.51 0.30
N CYS A 66 3.61 3.68 1.39
CA CYS A 66 3.90 2.63 2.34
C CYS A 66 3.10 2.83 3.61
N SER A 67 2.69 1.73 4.22
CA SER A 67 2.04 1.84 5.50
C SER A 67 2.25 0.63 6.39
N HIS A 68 2.12 0.90 7.69
CA HIS A 68 2.46 -0.05 8.73
C HIS A 68 1.22 -0.78 9.24
N VAL A 69 1.27 -2.10 9.13
CA VAL A 69 0.34 -3.05 9.73
C VAL A 69 0.89 -3.44 11.09
N ASP A 70 0.17 -3.11 12.16
CA ASP A 70 0.56 -3.41 13.54
C ASP A 70 0.65 -4.92 13.78
N ILE A 71 1.65 -5.32 14.58
CA ILE A 71 1.85 -6.70 15.01
C ILE A 71 2.32 -6.74 16.46
N GLU A 72 2.03 -7.85 17.14
CA GLU A 72 2.74 -8.16 18.38
C GLU A 72 4.24 -8.27 18.15
N SER A 73 5.02 -7.97 19.18
CA SER A 73 6.47 -8.19 19.13
C SER A 73 6.75 -9.65 18.75
N PRO A 74 7.48 -9.90 17.65
CA PRO A 74 7.78 -11.27 17.26
C PRO A 74 8.75 -11.95 18.25
N GLY A 75 9.34 -11.18 19.17
CA GLY A 75 10.31 -11.65 20.14
C GLY A 75 11.64 -12.07 19.50
N GLY A 76 12.60 -12.41 20.36
CA GLY A 76 13.95 -12.83 19.93
C GLY A 76 14.81 -11.71 19.36
N GLU A 77 15.97 -12.09 18.83
CA GLU A 77 17.04 -11.16 18.40
C GLU A 77 16.63 -10.27 17.21
N ASN A 78 15.66 -10.74 16.41
CA ASN A 78 15.24 -10.07 15.18
C ASN A 78 14.02 -9.13 15.37
N ALA A 79 13.53 -8.96 16.60
CA ALA A 79 12.33 -8.16 16.86
C ALA A 79 12.50 -6.69 16.42
N GLU A 80 13.71 -6.14 16.57
CA GLU A 80 14.01 -4.76 16.20
C GLU A 80 13.87 -4.50 14.68
N TYR A 81 13.98 -5.53 13.83
CA TYR A 81 13.71 -5.36 12.40
C TYR A 81 12.25 -4.97 12.13
N TYR A 82 11.33 -5.34 13.02
CA TYR A 82 9.92 -5.02 12.87
C TYR A 82 9.55 -3.68 13.50
N ARG A 83 10.44 -3.06 14.28
CA ARG A 83 10.16 -1.77 14.91
C ARG A 83 10.16 -0.65 13.87
N CYS A 84 9.01 0.00 13.69
CA CYS A 84 8.91 1.16 12.82
C CYS A 84 9.44 2.43 13.50
N ARG A 85 9.58 3.51 12.73
CA ARG A 85 10.04 4.83 13.21
C ARG A 85 9.17 5.42 14.34
N LYS A 86 7.93 4.96 14.48
CA LYS A 86 6.99 5.38 15.52
C LYS A 86 7.12 4.55 16.81
N GLY A 87 8.05 3.60 16.88
CA GLY A 87 8.40 2.86 18.09
C GLY A 87 7.65 1.54 18.33
N TRP A 88 6.63 1.23 17.52
CA TRP A 88 5.85 -0.03 17.60
C TRP A 88 6.24 -1.03 16.50
N PHE A 89 5.88 -2.30 16.67
CA PHE A 89 6.24 -3.39 15.75
C PHE A 89 5.24 -3.50 14.60
N SER A 90 5.72 -3.67 13.38
CA SER A 90 4.85 -3.69 12.21
C SER A 90 5.42 -4.46 11.03
N TRP A 91 4.54 -4.83 10.11
CA TRP A 91 4.89 -5.04 8.71
C TRP A 91 4.78 -3.71 7.95
N ASN A 92 5.81 -3.35 7.18
CA ASN A 92 5.74 -2.27 6.22
C ASN A 92 5.17 -2.82 4.89
N VAL A 93 4.04 -2.26 4.47
CA VAL A 93 3.27 -2.69 3.31
C VAL A 93 3.22 -1.56 2.29
N GLN A 94 3.76 -1.79 1.10
CA GLN A 94 3.63 -0.87 -0.02
C GLN A 94 2.35 -1.17 -0.80
N ILE A 95 1.63 -0.12 -1.17
CA ILE A 95 0.39 -0.19 -1.94
C ILE A 95 0.45 0.85 -3.06
N ILE A 96 -0.01 0.46 -4.24
CA ILE A 96 -0.28 1.39 -5.34
C ILE A 96 -1.78 1.42 -5.57
N CYS A 97 -2.37 2.61 -5.64
CA CYS A 97 -3.79 2.79 -5.87
C CYS A 97 -4.09 3.63 -7.11
N ASP A 98 -5.25 3.38 -7.72
CA ASP A 98 -5.82 4.23 -8.76
C ASP A 98 -6.50 5.48 -8.18
N SER A 99 -7.03 6.32 -9.07
CA SER A 99 -7.80 7.52 -8.74
C SER A 99 -9.09 7.23 -7.94
N ASP A 100 -9.63 6.02 -8.06
CA ASP A 100 -10.85 5.56 -7.38
C ASP A 100 -10.56 4.80 -6.08
N ARG A 101 -9.30 4.82 -5.61
CA ARG A 101 -8.82 4.15 -4.40
C ARG A 101 -8.83 2.61 -4.46
N ARG A 102 -8.87 2.04 -5.66
CA ARG A 102 -8.69 0.60 -5.88
C ARG A 102 -7.21 0.26 -5.82
N ILE A 103 -6.89 -0.86 -5.16
CA ILE A 103 -5.52 -1.35 -5.05
C ILE A 103 -5.11 -1.96 -6.39
N LEU A 104 -4.07 -1.41 -7.01
CA LEU A 104 -3.47 -1.86 -8.26
C LEU A 104 -2.27 -2.79 -8.03
N ASP A 105 -1.52 -2.56 -6.96
CA ASP A 105 -0.42 -3.44 -6.53
C ASP A 105 -0.26 -3.40 -5.01
N ILE A 106 0.26 -4.49 -4.46
CA ILE A 106 0.53 -4.63 -3.02
C ILE A 106 1.78 -5.48 -2.77
N VAL A 107 2.65 -4.99 -1.89
CA VAL A 107 3.84 -5.69 -1.39
C VAL A 107 3.83 -5.67 0.14
N ALA A 108 3.44 -6.78 0.76
CA ALA A 108 3.24 -6.91 2.21
C ALA A 108 4.19 -7.94 2.85
N ARG A 109 5.50 -7.80 2.65
CA ARG A 109 6.51 -8.79 3.10
C ARG A 109 7.74 -8.20 3.78
N TRP A 110 7.69 -6.93 4.15
CA TRP A 110 8.85 -6.21 4.66
C TRP A 110 8.70 -5.83 6.13
N PRO A 111 9.74 -6.02 6.96
CA PRO A 111 9.72 -5.60 8.35
C PRO A 111 9.52 -4.08 8.50
N GLY A 112 8.92 -3.65 9.60
CA GLY A 112 8.58 -2.25 9.89
C GLY A 112 9.75 -1.26 9.90
N SER A 113 10.98 -1.71 10.11
CA SER A 113 12.17 -0.84 10.01
C SER A 113 12.60 -0.53 8.56
N THR A 114 12.05 -1.27 7.58
CA THR A 114 12.43 -1.15 6.17
C THR A 114 12.01 0.19 5.59
N HIS A 115 12.93 0.85 4.88
CA HIS A 115 12.66 2.09 4.15
C HIS A 115 11.75 1.85 2.93
N ASP A 116 10.85 2.79 2.65
CA ASP A 116 9.86 2.68 1.57
C ASP A 116 10.53 2.53 0.19
N GLN A 117 11.56 3.33 -0.07
CA GLN A 117 12.43 3.18 -1.23
C GLN A 117 12.99 1.76 -1.41
N THR A 118 13.39 1.07 -0.33
CA THR A 118 13.92 -0.30 -0.39
C THR A 118 12.85 -1.27 -0.85
N ILE A 119 11.61 -1.10 -0.37
CA ILE A 119 10.47 -1.92 -0.78
C ILE A 119 10.19 -1.70 -2.27
N PHE A 120 10.15 -0.45 -2.73
CA PHE A 120 9.94 -0.14 -4.14
C PHE A 120 11.03 -0.72 -5.03
N ASN A 121 12.30 -0.59 -4.64
CA ASN A 121 13.44 -1.15 -5.39
C ASN A 121 13.33 -2.67 -5.59
N ASN A 122 12.69 -3.36 -4.65
CA ASN A 122 12.48 -4.81 -4.70
C ASN A 122 11.06 -5.22 -5.17
N SER A 123 10.26 -4.26 -5.65
CA SER A 123 8.91 -4.52 -6.16
C SER A 123 8.93 -5.02 -7.60
N ALA A 124 7.90 -5.78 -7.99
CA ALA A 124 7.73 -6.18 -9.38
C ALA A 124 7.39 -4.96 -10.26
N VAL A 125 6.65 -3.99 -9.72
CA VAL A 125 6.24 -2.78 -10.43
C VAL A 125 7.44 -1.93 -10.82
N LYS A 126 8.44 -1.75 -9.95
CA LYS A 126 9.69 -1.07 -10.31
C LYS A 126 10.37 -1.68 -11.53
N ARG A 127 10.47 -3.01 -11.58
CA ARG A 127 11.06 -3.71 -12.74
C ARG A 127 10.27 -3.42 -14.03
N LYS A 128 8.94 -3.38 -13.95
CA LYS A 128 8.09 -3.05 -15.09
C LYS A 128 8.31 -1.62 -15.60
N PHE A 129 8.43 -0.64 -14.70
CA PHE A 129 8.79 0.73 -15.07
C PHE A 129 10.16 0.81 -15.73
N VAL A 130 11.18 0.18 -15.15
CA VAL A 130 12.54 0.16 -15.71
C VAL A 130 12.58 -0.54 -17.08
N SER A 131 11.75 -1.57 -17.29
CA SER A 131 11.64 -2.24 -18.60
C SER A 131 10.86 -1.43 -19.65
N GLY A 132 10.32 -0.27 -19.30
CA GLY A 132 9.52 0.55 -20.21
C GLY A 132 8.11 0.02 -20.48
N GLN A 133 7.62 -0.94 -19.69
CA GLN A 133 6.29 -1.56 -19.91
C GLN A 133 5.15 -0.55 -19.81
N PHE A 134 5.34 0.54 -19.06
CA PHE A 134 4.35 1.60 -18.89
C PHE A 134 4.62 2.85 -19.75
N GLY A 135 5.58 2.79 -20.67
CA GLY A 135 5.93 3.94 -21.51
C GLY A 135 6.38 5.15 -20.71
N ASP A 136 5.74 6.30 -20.94
CA ASP A 136 6.01 7.58 -20.29
C ASP A 136 5.15 7.82 -19.03
N ALA A 137 4.48 6.79 -18.55
CA ALA A 137 3.66 6.87 -17.35
C ALA A 137 4.50 7.01 -16.08
N VAL A 138 3.89 7.62 -15.06
CA VAL A 138 4.57 8.00 -13.82
C VAL A 138 3.74 7.56 -12.62
N LEU A 139 4.42 7.20 -11.53
CA LEU A 139 3.82 7.05 -10.21
C LEU A 139 3.97 8.33 -9.39
N LEU A 140 2.98 8.58 -8.54
CA LEU A 140 3.03 9.63 -7.54
C LEU A 140 3.43 9.03 -6.18
N GLY A 141 4.56 9.39 -5.60
CA GLY A 141 5.04 8.90 -4.31
C GLY A 141 5.16 10.01 -3.27
N ASP A 142 5.35 9.65 -2.01
CA ASP A 142 5.68 10.60 -0.96
C ASP A 142 7.16 11.03 -0.99
N SER A 143 7.56 11.90 -0.06
CA SER A 143 8.96 12.34 0.08
C SER A 143 9.91 11.25 0.58
N GLY A 144 9.39 10.09 1.00
CA GLY A 144 10.15 8.90 1.35
C GLY A 144 10.72 8.17 0.13
N TYR A 145 10.35 8.58 -1.08
CA TYR A 145 10.91 8.04 -2.31
C TYR A 145 11.89 9.01 -2.99
N ALA A 146 12.83 8.44 -3.75
CA ALA A 146 13.68 9.18 -4.66
C ALA A 146 12.91 9.54 -5.94
N ALA A 147 12.95 10.82 -6.32
CA ALA A 147 12.40 11.28 -7.60
C ALA A 147 13.18 10.66 -8.77
N THR A 148 12.46 10.13 -9.75
CA THR A 148 13.00 9.51 -10.98
C THR A 148 12.05 9.78 -12.14
N ASP A 149 12.42 9.41 -13.37
CA ASP A 149 11.60 9.63 -14.57
C ASP A 149 10.20 8.99 -14.53
N TYR A 150 10.00 8.00 -13.66
CA TYR A 150 8.74 7.25 -13.49
C TYR A 150 8.20 7.28 -12.05
N LEU A 151 8.83 8.04 -11.15
CA LEU A 151 8.33 8.24 -9.79
C LEU A 151 8.54 9.70 -9.38
N MET A 152 7.44 10.40 -9.23
CA MET A 152 7.38 11.81 -8.85
C MET A 152 7.10 11.94 -7.36
N THR A 153 7.79 12.88 -6.70
CA THR A 153 7.70 13.11 -5.24
C THR A 153 7.58 14.60 -4.95
N PRO A 154 6.95 15.00 -3.82
CA PRO A 154 6.60 16.39 -3.57
C PRO A 154 7.83 17.30 -3.51
N VAL A 155 7.74 18.46 -4.14
CA VAL A 155 8.72 19.54 -3.97
C VAL A 155 8.50 20.18 -2.60
N LEU A 156 9.49 20.10 -1.70
CA LEU A 156 9.36 20.55 -0.30
C LEU A 156 9.31 22.07 -0.14
N ASN A 157 9.78 22.83 -1.13
CA ASN A 157 9.79 24.29 -1.10
C ASN A 157 9.60 24.87 -2.52
N PRO A 158 8.37 24.92 -3.04
CA PRO A 158 8.10 25.45 -4.37
C PRO A 158 8.36 26.96 -4.40
N GLN A 159 9.24 27.41 -5.29
CA GLN A 159 9.60 28.82 -5.49
C GLN A 159 9.14 29.34 -6.85
N THR A 160 8.95 28.44 -7.82
CA THR A 160 8.56 28.76 -9.19
C THR A 160 7.07 28.45 -9.45
N PRO A 161 6.41 29.13 -10.41
CA PRO A 161 5.05 28.80 -10.83
C PRO A 161 4.87 27.33 -11.26
N GLN A 162 5.91 26.73 -11.84
CA GLN A 162 5.94 25.32 -12.24
C GLN A 162 5.96 24.39 -11.03
N GLU A 163 6.69 24.73 -9.97
CA GLU A 163 6.66 24.01 -8.71
C GLU A 163 5.35 24.24 -7.94
N MET A 164 4.70 25.40 -8.11
CA MET A 164 3.34 25.62 -7.59
C MET A 164 2.28 24.77 -8.31
N LEU A 165 2.49 24.40 -9.57
CA LEU A 165 1.64 23.37 -10.21
C LEU A 165 1.82 22.01 -9.52
N TYR A 166 2.96 21.75 -8.89
CA TYR A 166 3.21 20.58 -8.04
C TYR A 166 2.37 20.58 -6.76
N GLU A 167 1.69 21.66 -6.36
CA GLU A 167 0.66 21.63 -5.30
C GLU A 167 -0.50 20.69 -5.64
N SER A 168 -0.73 20.41 -6.92
CA SER A 168 -1.66 19.35 -7.35
C SER A 168 -1.27 17.97 -6.83
N HIS A 169 0.01 17.75 -6.51
CA HIS A 169 0.50 16.55 -5.83
C HIS A 169 -0.20 16.36 -4.47
N ILE A 170 -0.40 17.43 -3.69
CA ILE A 170 -1.15 17.39 -2.42
C ILE A 170 -2.62 17.04 -2.68
N ARG A 171 -3.20 17.57 -3.76
CA ARG A 171 -4.58 17.28 -4.18
C ARG A 171 -4.80 15.84 -4.64
N ILE A 172 -3.78 15.18 -5.19
CA ILE A 172 -3.83 13.74 -5.51
C ILE A 172 -3.56 12.89 -4.27
N ARG A 173 -2.69 13.36 -3.36
CA ARG A 173 -2.35 12.62 -2.14
C ARG A 173 -3.50 12.53 -1.14
N ASN A 174 -4.25 13.62 -0.91
CA ASN A 174 -5.36 13.62 0.05
C ASN A 174 -6.47 12.58 -0.27
N PRO A 175 -6.86 12.38 -1.55
CA PRO A 175 -7.73 11.28 -1.94
C PRO A 175 -7.07 9.90 -1.92
N ILE A 176 -5.75 9.80 -2.05
CA ILE A 176 -5.03 8.52 -2.22
C ILE A 176 -4.32 8.04 -0.94
N GLU A 177 -4.69 8.60 0.21
CA GLU A 177 -4.60 7.91 1.51
C GLU A 177 -5.58 6.71 1.56
N CYS A 178 -5.59 5.89 0.51
CA CYS A 178 -6.43 4.71 0.35
C CYS A 178 -6.25 3.80 1.55
N TYR A 179 -5.00 3.62 1.99
CA TYR A 179 -4.72 2.77 3.11
C TYR A 179 -5.33 3.26 4.42
N GLU A 180 -5.40 4.56 4.70
CA GLU A 180 -6.07 5.05 5.92
C GLU A 180 -7.58 4.78 5.89
N ILE A 181 -8.19 4.77 4.69
CA ILE A 181 -9.59 4.36 4.50
C ILE A 181 -9.74 2.83 4.67
N TRP A 182 -8.83 2.04 4.08
CA TRP A 182 -8.83 0.58 4.23
C TRP A 182 -8.57 0.16 5.68
N LYS A 183 -7.71 0.87 6.43
CA LYS A 183 -7.52 0.73 7.88
C LYS A 183 -8.83 0.94 8.62
N ARG A 184 -9.52 2.06 8.40
CA ARG A 184 -10.81 2.33 9.07
C ARG A 184 -11.88 1.28 8.76
N ARG A 185 -11.79 0.61 7.60
CA ARG A 185 -12.81 -0.32 7.11
C ARG A 185 -12.53 -1.80 7.45
N PHE A 186 -11.26 -2.20 7.54
CA PHE A 186 -10.86 -3.60 7.70
C PHE A 186 -9.83 -3.84 8.79
N PHE A 187 -9.19 -2.81 9.37
CA PHE A 187 -8.33 -3.00 10.55
C PHE A 187 -9.20 -3.07 11.80
N THR A 188 -9.56 -4.29 12.16
CA THR A 188 -9.73 -4.65 13.55
C THR A 188 -8.36 -5.10 14.06
N SER A 189 -7.90 -4.51 15.16
CA SER A 189 -6.72 -4.91 15.96
C SER A 189 -6.95 -6.29 16.60
N SER A 190 -7.24 -7.29 15.78
CA SER A 190 -7.87 -8.54 16.20
C SER A 190 -7.27 -9.78 15.57
N LEU A 191 -6.16 -9.68 14.83
CA LEU A 191 -5.37 -10.87 14.50
C LEU A 191 -4.51 -11.33 15.70
N ASP A 192 -4.46 -10.53 16.78
CA ASP A 192 -3.61 -10.73 17.96
C ASP A 192 -3.90 -11.99 18.79
N ALA A 193 -5.12 -12.55 18.73
CA ALA A 193 -5.39 -13.81 19.46
C ALA A 193 -4.84 -15.03 18.71
N CYS A 194 -4.70 -14.91 17.39
CA CYS A 194 -4.20 -15.99 16.59
C CYS A 194 -2.68 -15.90 16.51
N LYS A 195 -1.97 -16.64 17.39
CA LYS A 195 -0.55 -17.02 17.19
C LYS A 195 -0.32 -17.83 15.91
N CYS A 196 -1.14 -17.65 14.88
CA CYS A 196 -0.85 -18.08 13.53
C CYS A 196 0.30 -17.21 13.04
N ARG A 197 1.49 -17.81 13.08
CA ARG A 197 2.56 -17.52 12.12
C ARG A 197 1.95 -17.51 10.72
N LEU A 198 1.52 -16.34 10.26
CA LEU A 198 1.16 -16.10 8.87
C LEU A 198 2.43 -15.77 8.09
N ILE A 199 3.43 -16.66 8.16
CA ILE A 199 4.51 -16.87 7.19
C ILE A 199 4.98 -18.32 7.32
#